data_AF-A0A2N1P9T9-F1
#
_entry.id   AF-A0A2N1P9T9-F1
#
_cell.length_a   1.000
_cell.length_b   1.000
_cell.length_c   1.000
_cell.angle_alpha   90.00
_cell.angle_beta   90.00
_cell.angle_gamma   90.00
#
_symmetry.space_group_name_H-M   'P 1'
#
loop_
_entity.id
_entity.type
_entity.pdbx_description
1 polymer ?
#
loop_
_entity_poly.entity_id
_entity_poly.type
_entity_poly.pdbx_seq_one_letter_code
_entity_poly.pdbx_strand_id
1 'polypeptide(L)'
;MKLRNLLLAALILSLVGFLAGCGEDSTSPSDDDLLTIADEFGGYTPTDEQAAFGDPVLLDDMDADKIYDDELLASPAVDSIIDESIAGAYALRIVWGSLRYDSTITEITDWSGSLTVSRGAEIVRRTIRFEDGQDYILDRTDRTLIEWVSLTTVHFDGIFVNIYIPPVVTDDSAMIAEEPVTVTFETGPLMVSFSTDQLPALDTVFYLEDSVNAVAFHGFKVEPMGCPNGFLDGRWGTDTTGLGVFNGRWIASNGMLAGYIHGEWGQDSAGANYFVGKYIDINGQFEGLLKGTYRWMPFGNMNGLQNGRVPCHGGGKFYGHFYDAERNPIGVLKGRFRLPKDNTDGDMGYFFGRWKKFCSSVATVNDGMEEQ
;
A
#
# COMPACT_ATOMS: atom_id res chain seq x y z
N MET A 1 -19.92 16.53 -56.69
CA MET A 1 -19.85 15.19 -56.08
C MET A 1 -18.49 14.48 -56.25
N LYS A 2 -17.35 15.19 -56.40
CA LYS A 2 -16.03 14.56 -56.63
C LYS A 2 -14.89 15.01 -55.70
N LEU A 3 -15.13 15.94 -54.77
CA LEU A 3 -14.07 16.45 -53.86
C LEU A 3 -14.04 15.76 -52.50
N ARG A 4 -15.12 15.06 -52.11
CA ARG A 4 -15.28 14.44 -50.80
C ARG A 4 -14.60 13.06 -50.67
N ASN A 5 -14.33 12.40 -51.80
CA ASN A 5 -13.66 11.09 -51.83
C ASN A 5 -12.12 11.20 -51.89
N LEU A 6 -11.57 12.37 -52.27
CA LEU A 6 -10.12 12.59 -52.27
C LEU A 6 -9.58 12.88 -50.86
N LEU A 7 -10.37 13.55 -50.01
CA LEU A 7 -10.01 13.86 -48.62
C LEU A 7 -10.01 12.62 -47.70
N LEU A 8 -10.84 11.61 -47.99
CA LEU A 8 -10.83 10.35 -47.21
C LEU A 8 -9.62 9.46 -47.53
N ALA A 9 -9.11 9.49 -48.77
CA ALA A 9 -7.93 8.70 -49.14
C ALA A 9 -6.62 9.29 -48.57
N ALA A 10 -6.56 10.61 -48.37
CA ALA A 10 -5.39 11.26 -47.75
C ALA A 10 -5.32 11.04 -46.23
N LEU A 11 -6.45 10.84 -45.54
CA LEU A 11 -6.47 10.57 -44.09
C LEU A 11 -6.10 9.11 -43.75
N ILE A 12 -6.33 8.17 -44.68
CA ILE A 12 -5.97 6.76 -44.49
C ILE A 12 -4.47 6.53 -44.76
N LEU A 13 -3.83 7.35 -45.60
CA LEU A 13 -2.38 7.23 -45.87
C LEU A 13 -1.49 7.91 -44.82
N SER A 14 -2.02 8.85 -44.01
CA SER A 14 -1.27 9.45 -42.90
C SER A 14 -1.28 8.62 -41.61
N LEU A 15 -2.12 7.58 -41.52
CA LEU A 15 -2.19 6.71 -40.36
C LEU A 15 -1.19 5.54 -40.41
N VAL A 16 -0.51 5.32 -41.54
CA VAL A 16 0.44 4.20 -41.73
C VAL A 16 1.91 4.63 -41.47
N GLY A 17 2.16 5.91 -41.16
CA GLY A 17 3.51 6.45 -40.96
C GLY A 17 4.07 6.42 -39.54
N PHE A 18 3.29 5.97 -38.54
CA PHE A 18 3.68 6.01 -37.11
C PHE A 18 3.94 4.62 -36.49
N LEU A 19 4.27 3.61 -37.30
CA LEU A 19 4.59 2.25 -36.82
C LEU A 19 6.05 1.84 -37.06
N ALA A 20 6.97 2.80 -37.21
CA ALA A 20 8.40 2.51 -37.32
C ALA A 20 9.17 3.39 -36.33
N GLY A 21 9.26 2.93 -35.08
CA GLY A 21 9.99 3.64 -34.04
C GLY A 21 10.02 2.95 -32.67
N CYS A 22 9.80 1.65 -32.58
CA CYS A 22 10.23 0.88 -31.41
C CYS A 22 11.68 0.47 -31.66
N GLY A 23 12.63 1.34 -31.32
CA GLY A 23 14.01 0.91 -31.13
C GLY A 23 14.05 0.09 -29.84
N GLU A 24 14.37 -1.20 -29.95
CA GLU A 24 14.61 -2.11 -28.83
C GLU A 24 15.93 -1.77 -28.11
N ASP A 25 16.11 -0.51 -27.69
CA ASP A 25 17.20 -0.12 -26.79
C ASP A 25 16.68 -0.16 -25.34
N SER A 26 16.06 -1.28 -24.93
CA SER A 26 15.93 -1.56 -23.49
C SER A 26 17.30 -2.05 -23.03
N THR A 27 18.11 -1.13 -22.51
CA THR A 27 19.38 -1.45 -21.84
C THR A 27 19.10 -2.06 -20.48
N SER A 28 18.36 -3.16 -20.43
CA SER A 28 18.37 -4.04 -19.27
C SER A 28 19.80 -4.61 -19.19
N PRO A 29 20.50 -4.48 -18.05
CA PRO A 29 21.82 -5.07 -17.89
C PRO A 29 21.77 -6.55 -18.25
N SER A 30 22.82 -7.05 -18.92
CA SER A 30 22.91 -8.48 -19.26
C SER A 30 22.92 -9.31 -17.97
N ASP A 31 22.13 -10.38 -17.92
CA ASP A 31 22.00 -11.32 -16.78
C ASP A 31 23.33 -11.89 -16.22
N ASP A 32 24.45 -11.70 -16.93
CA ASP A 32 25.79 -12.14 -16.51
C ASP A 32 26.54 -11.12 -15.61
N ASP A 33 26.12 -9.85 -15.56
CA ASP A 33 26.61 -8.89 -14.56
C ASP A 33 25.69 -8.97 -13.34
N LEU A 34 26.00 -9.91 -12.44
CA LEU A 34 25.34 -10.01 -11.14
C LEU A 34 25.40 -8.65 -10.45
N LEU A 35 24.29 -7.92 -10.48
CA LEU A 35 24.10 -6.69 -9.73
C LEU A 35 24.47 -6.99 -8.29
N THR A 36 25.59 -6.42 -7.83
CA THR A 36 25.96 -6.64 -6.45
C THR A 36 25.18 -5.62 -5.63
N ILE A 37 24.55 -6.06 -4.55
CA ILE A 37 23.91 -5.13 -3.60
C ILE A 37 24.90 -4.08 -3.04
N ALA A 38 26.20 -4.32 -3.22
CA ALA A 38 27.30 -3.41 -2.92
C ALA A 38 27.42 -2.23 -3.90
N ASP A 39 26.91 -2.38 -5.13
CA ASP A 39 26.90 -1.31 -6.11
C ASP A 39 25.97 -0.17 -5.69
N GLU A 40 26.23 1.02 -6.23
CA GLU A 40 25.39 2.18 -5.96
C GLU A 40 23.98 1.94 -6.51
N PHE A 41 23.00 1.87 -5.61
CA PHE A 41 21.64 1.44 -5.90
C PHE A 41 21.56 0.06 -6.56
N GLY A 42 22.48 -0.87 -6.28
CA GLY A 42 22.47 -2.20 -6.91
C GLY A 42 22.48 -2.14 -8.44
N GLY A 43 23.10 -1.12 -9.03
CA GLY A 43 23.16 -0.91 -10.48
C GLY A 43 21.86 -0.43 -11.15
N TYR A 44 20.78 -0.19 -10.40
CA TYR A 44 19.60 0.49 -10.93
C TYR A 44 19.93 1.92 -11.39
N THR A 45 19.49 2.29 -12.60
CA THR A 45 19.73 3.59 -13.23
C THR A 45 18.45 4.42 -13.32
N PRO A 46 18.50 5.77 -13.45
CA PRO A 46 17.30 6.61 -13.57
C PRO A 46 16.74 6.63 -15.00
N THR A 47 16.47 5.45 -15.55
CA THR A 47 15.88 5.25 -16.87
C THR A 47 14.48 4.66 -16.75
N ASP A 48 13.64 4.99 -17.72
CA ASP A 48 12.31 4.40 -17.90
C ASP A 48 12.40 2.88 -18.09
N GLU A 49 11.30 2.20 -17.78
CA GLU A 49 11.12 0.75 -17.87
C GLU A 49 9.81 0.44 -18.61
N GLN A 50 9.56 -0.83 -18.91
CA GLN A 50 8.20 -1.25 -19.26
C GLN A 50 7.27 -1.06 -18.05
N ALA A 51 5.98 -0.77 -18.30
CA ALA A 51 4.98 -0.74 -17.24
C ALA A 51 5.02 -2.04 -16.42
N ALA A 52 4.91 -1.91 -15.09
CA ALA A 52 5.08 -3.02 -14.15
C ALA A 52 6.41 -3.80 -14.30
N PHE A 53 7.46 -3.16 -14.82
CA PHE A 53 8.74 -3.80 -15.15
C PHE A 53 8.60 -4.97 -16.14
N GLY A 54 7.53 -4.97 -16.95
CA GLY A 54 7.19 -6.08 -17.85
C GLY A 54 6.62 -7.32 -17.13
N ASP A 55 6.34 -7.26 -15.83
CA ASP A 55 5.75 -8.37 -15.06
C ASP A 55 4.21 -8.38 -15.25
N PRO A 56 3.65 -9.37 -15.96
CA PRO A 56 2.21 -9.46 -16.18
C PRO A 56 1.43 -9.71 -14.89
N VAL A 57 2.03 -10.38 -13.89
CA VAL A 57 1.35 -10.66 -12.62
C VAL A 57 1.19 -9.38 -11.81
N LEU A 58 2.21 -8.52 -11.82
CA LEU A 58 2.14 -7.22 -11.17
C LEU A 58 1.18 -6.26 -11.89
N LEU A 59 1.08 -6.40 -13.22
CA LEU A 59 0.10 -5.68 -14.03
C LEU A 59 -1.34 -6.13 -13.72
N ASP A 60 -1.59 -7.45 -13.62
CA ASP A 60 -2.91 -7.99 -13.27
C ASP A 60 -3.31 -7.60 -11.83
N ASP A 61 -2.34 -7.49 -10.90
CA ASP A 61 -2.56 -7.03 -9.53
C ASP A 61 -3.02 -5.54 -9.44
N MET A 62 -3.06 -4.80 -10.55
CA MET A 62 -3.69 -3.46 -10.61
C MET A 62 -5.21 -3.51 -10.49
N ASP A 63 -5.84 -4.45 -11.21
CA ASP A 63 -7.29 -4.53 -11.36
C ASP A 63 -7.97 -5.10 -10.10
N ALA A 64 -7.16 -5.62 -9.18
CA ALA A 64 -7.56 -6.07 -7.87
C ALA A 64 -8.17 -4.96 -7.00
N ASP A 65 -7.70 -3.71 -7.12
CA ASP A 65 -8.23 -2.60 -6.32
C ASP A 65 -9.27 -1.83 -7.14
N LYS A 66 -10.52 -1.79 -6.70
CA LYS A 66 -11.60 -1.08 -7.40
C LYS A 66 -11.90 0.25 -6.71
N ILE A 67 -12.12 1.30 -7.51
CA ILE A 67 -12.66 2.56 -6.98
C ILE A 67 -14.08 2.27 -6.46
N TYR A 68 -14.37 2.74 -5.25
CA TYR A 68 -15.70 2.69 -4.67
C TYR A 68 -16.32 4.10 -4.68
N ASP A 69 -17.46 4.24 -5.34
CA ASP A 69 -18.21 5.51 -5.41
C ASP A 69 -19.17 5.58 -4.22
N ASP A 70 -18.67 6.12 -3.11
CA ASP A 70 -19.42 6.21 -1.86
C ASP A 70 -20.45 7.32 -1.91
N GLU A 71 -21.75 6.96 -1.87
CA GLU A 71 -22.85 7.93 -1.97
C GLU A 71 -22.80 9.01 -0.88
N LEU A 72 -22.22 8.71 0.28
CA LEU A 72 -22.11 9.68 1.37
C LEU A 72 -21.11 10.80 1.05
N LEU A 73 -20.18 10.60 0.11
CA LEU A 73 -19.25 11.63 -0.33
C LEU A 73 -19.97 12.83 -0.95
N ALA A 74 -21.16 12.63 -1.55
CA ALA A 74 -21.97 13.71 -2.12
C ALA A 74 -23.02 14.25 -1.12
N SER A 75 -22.97 13.81 0.14
CA SER A 75 -23.95 14.23 1.14
C SER A 75 -23.57 15.58 1.76
N PRO A 76 -24.50 16.55 1.90
CA PRO A 76 -24.19 17.85 2.50
C PRO A 76 -23.60 17.77 3.91
N ALA A 77 -23.92 16.71 4.66
CA ALA A 77 -23.45 16.49 6.02
C ALA A 77 -22.00 15.98 6.10
N VAL A 78 -21.49 15.37 5.04
CA VAL A 78 -20.08 14.99 4.89
C VAL A 78 -19.31 16.14 4.27
N ASP A 79 -19.87 16.78 3.23
CA ASP A 79 -19.28 17.97 2.60
C ASP A 79 -18.94 19.03 3.64
N SER A 80 -19.86 19.32 4.58
CA SER A 80 -19.60 20.29 5.64
C SER A 80 -18.39 19.93 6.52
N ILE A 81 -18.15 18.63 6.78
CA ILE A 81 -17.02 18.18 7.59
C ILE A 81 -15.72 18.26 6.77
N ILE A 82 -15.76 17.89 5.49
CA ILE A 82 -14.58 17.90 4.62
C ILE A 82 -14.13 19.35 4.34
N ASP A 83 -15.08 20.26 4.13
CA ASP A 83 -14.81 21.67 3.85
C ASP A 83 -14.31 22.46 5.07
N GLU A 84 -14.46 21.90 6.28
CA GLU A 84 -13.88 22.48 7.50
C GLU A 84 -12.36 22.33 7.47
N SER A 85 -11.66 23.44 7.21
CA SER A 85 -10.19 23.48 7.05
C SER A 85 -9.38 23.00 8.26
N ILE A 86 -10.03 22.80 9.41
CA ILE A 86 -9.42 22.34 10.66
C ILE A 86 -9.85 20.92 11.05
N ALA A 87 -10.66 20.24 10.22
CA ALA A 87 -11.01 18.85 10.44
C ALA A 87 -9.74 17.98 10.38
N GLY A 88 -9.64 17.03 11.31
CA GLY A 88 -8.61 16.00 11.25
C GLY A 88 -8.95 15.01 10.15
N ALA A 89 -8.11 14.90 9.13
CA ALA A 89 -8.26 13.90 8.08
C ALA A 89 -7.24 12.77 8.27
N TYR A 90 -7.69 11.52 8.12
CA TYR A 90 -6.87 10.33 8.23
C TYR A 90 -7.12 9.41 7.04
N ALA A 91 -6.09 8.70 6.63
CA ALA A 91 -6.16 7.65 5.63
C ALA A 91 -5.90 6.33 6.35
N LEU A 92 -6.83 5.38 6.22
CA LEU A 92 -6.74 4.06 6.85
C LEU A 92 -6.93 2.99 5.77
N ARG A 93 -5.93 2.12 5.64
CA ARG A 93 -5.99 0.92 4.82
C ARG A 93 -6.08 -0.30 5.74
N ILE A 94 -7.07 -1.14 5.49
CA ILE A 94 -7.31 -2.38 6.24
C ILE A 94 -7.35 -3.52 5.24
N VAL A 95 -6.58 -4.57 5.48
CA VAL A 95 -6.55 -5.78 4.65
C VAL A 95 -6.70 -7.00 5.54
N TRP A 96 -7.56 -7.94 5.19
CA TRP A 96 -7.85 -9.16 5.95
C TRP A 96 -7.84 -10.41 5.07
N GLY A 97 -7.68 -11.57 5.69
CA GLY A 97 -7.59 -12.87 5.00
C GLY A 97 -6.17 -13.40 4.97
N SER A 98 -5.84 -14.18 3.94
CA SER A 98 -4.51 -14.76 3.77
C SER A 98 -3.58 -13.75 3.09
N LEU A 99 -2.80 -13.01 3.90
CA LEU A 99 -1.81 -12.05 3.39
C LEU A 99 -0.70 -12.71 2.55
N ARG A 100 -0.60 -14.03 2.60
CA ARG A 100 0.27 -14.86 1.75
C ARG A 100 -0.61 -15.67 0.83
N TYR A 101 -0.14 -15.91 -0.38
CA TYR A 101 -0.74 -16.96 -1.17
C TYR A 101 -0.42 -18.32 -0.54
N ASP A 102 -1.44 -19.12 -0.26
CA ASP A 102 -1.31 -20.52 0.15
C ASP A 102 -2.39 -21.34 -0.57
N SER A 103 -2.01 -21.99 -1.66
CA SER A 103 -2.93 -22.79 -2.47
C SER A 103 -3.49 -24.01 -1.75
N THR A 104 -2.96 -24.37 -0.57
CA THR A 104 -3.43 -25.52 0.21
C THR A 104 -4.66 -25.18 1.05
N ILE A 105 -5.01 -23.90 1.18
CA ILE A 105 -6.18 -23.45 1.93
C ILE A 105 -7.44 -23.64 1.09
N THR A 106 -8.33 -24.46 1.60
CA THR A 106 -9.64 -24.73 1.00
C THR A 106 -10.80 -24.24 1.85
N GLU A 107 -10.54 -23.88 3.11
CA GLU A 107 -11.56 -23.40 4.03
C GLU A 107 -11.84 -21.93 3.79
N ILE A 108 -13.13 -21.59 3.64
CA ILE A 108 -13.59 -20.21 3.51
C ILE A 108 -13.62 -19.58 4.90
N THR A 109 -13.01 -18.41 5.03
CA THR A 109 -13.08 -17.58 6.23
C THR A 109 -14.07 -16.44 5.99
N ASP A 110 -15.04 -16.30 6.88
CA ASP A 110 -16.02 -15.20 6.85
C ASP A 110 -15.45 -13.98 7.60
N TRP A 111 -15.30 -12.89 6.85
CA TRP A 111 -14.82 -11.60 7.31
C TRP A 111 -15.89 -10.51 7.27
N SER A 112 -17.16 -10.88 7.11
CA SER A 112 -18.27 -9.95 7.21
C SER A 112 -18.19 -9.20 8.53
N GLY A 113 -18.40 -7.88 8.48
CA GLY A 113 -18.02 -7.01 9.58
C GLY A 113 -18.34 -5.55 9.37
N SER A 114 -17.75 -4.72 10.23
CA SER A 114 -17.93 -3.28 10.23
C SER A 114 -16.68 -2.49 10.65
N LEU A 115 -16.64 -1.25 10.18
CA LEU A 115 -15.76 -0.19 10.65
C LEU A 115 -16.67 0.92 11.20
N THR A 116 -16.34 1.43 12.38
CA THR A 116 -17.14 2.47 13.04
C THR A 116 -16.24 3.54 13.64
N VAL A 117 -16.57 4.81 13.42
CA VAL A 117 -15.94 5.95 14.10
C VAL A 117 -16.92 6.55 15.11
N SER A 118 -16.48 6.79 16.35
CA SER A 118 -17.39 7.32 17.39
C SER A 118 -17.89 8.75 17.11
N ARG A 119 -17.20 9.50 16.26
CA ARG A 119 -17.59 10.83 15.79
C ARG A 119 -16.92 11.14 14.45
N GLY A 120 -17.65 11.78 13.54
CA GLY A 120 -17.11 12.30 12.29
C GLY A 120 -17.77 11.67 11.07
N ALA A 121 -16.97 11.35 10.06
CA ALA A 121 -17.39 10.66 8.86
C ALA A 121 -16.30 9.71 8.34
N GLU A 122 -16.71 8.58 7.78
CA GLU A 122 -15.89 7.60 7.08
C GLU A 122 -16.34 7.52 5.63
N ILE A 123 -15.39 7.59 4.69
CA ILE A 123 -15.65 7.50 3.25
C ILE A 123 -14.80 6.38 2.68
N VAL A 124 -15.47 5.34 2.18
CA VAL A 124 -14.80 4.27 1.45
C VAL A 124 -14.36 4.84 0.11
N ARG A 125 -13.08 4.67 -0.21
CA ARG A 125 -12.52 5.16 -1.49
C ARG A 125 -12.24 4.01 -2.43
N ARG A 126 -11.90 2.85 -1.88
CA ARG A 126 -11.58 1.64 -2.64
C ARG A 126 -11.95 0.38 -1.88
N THR A 127 -12.37 -0.62 -2.62
CA THR A 127 -12.34 -2.03 -2.20
C THR A 127 -11.06 -2.67 -2.74
N ILE A 128 -10.49 -3.58 -1.98
CA ILE A 128 -9.26 -4.30 -2.31
C ILE A 128 -9.67 -5.75 -2.48
N ARG A 129 -9.53 -6.28 -3.70
CA ARG A 129 -9.75 -7.67 -4.08
C ARG A 129 -11.16 -8.25 -3.93
N PHE A 130 -12.17 -7.44 -3.62
CA PHE A 130 -13.57 -7.88 -3.59
C PHE A 130 -14.00 -8.57 -4.90
N GLU A 131 -14.51 -9.79 -4.75
CA GLU A 131 -14.95 -10.64 -5.83
C GLU A 131 -16.42 -10.37 -6.18
N ASP A 132 -16.70 -10.16 -7.48
CA ASP A 132 -18.03 -9.73 -7.93
C ASP A 132 -19.10 -10.79 -7.62
N GLY A 133 -20.11 -10.38 -6.85
CA GLY A 133 -21.22 -11.24 -6.45
C GLY A 133 -20.99 -12.05 -5.17
N GLN A 134 -19.81 -11.93 -4.55
CA GLN A 134 -19.49 -12.52 -3.26
C GLN A 134 -19.30 -11.45 -2.19
N ASP A 135 -18.43 -10.47 -2.47
CA ASP A 135 -18.03 -9.45 -1.51
C ASP A 135 -18.59 -8.08 -1.89
N TYR A 136 -19.10 -7.36 -0.91
CA TYR A 136 -19.74 -6.06 -1.14
C TYR A 136 -19.85 -5.24 0.14
N ILE A 137 -19.78 -3.91 -0.02
CA ILE A 137 -20.16 -2.95 1.02
C ILE A 137 -21.69 -2.90 1.08
N LEU A 138 -22.28 -2.95 2.28
CA LEU A 138 -23.72 -2.78 2.47
C LEU A 138 -24.15 -1.33 2.18
N ASP A 139 -25.43 -1.14 1.82
CA ASP A 139 -26.00 0.18 1.58
C ASP A 139 -25.77 1.10 2.79
N ARG A 140 -25.12 2.24 2.56
CA ARG A 140 -24.72 3.16 3.61
C ARG A 140 -25.77 4.24 3.85
N THR A 141 -26.21 4.38 5.10
CA THR A 141 -27.08 5.49 5.53
C THR A 141 -26.51 6.28 6.70
N ASP A 142 -25.44 5.78 7.31
CA ASP A 142 -24.75 6.40 8.44
C ASP A 142 -23.30 6.68 8.05
N ARG A 143 -22.88 7.95 8.19
CA ARG A 143 -21.51 8.39 7.89
C ARG A 143 -20.47 7.83 8.86
N THR A 144 -20.89 7.29 9.99
CA THR A 144 -20.02 6.76 11.04
C THR A 144 -19.90 5.24 11.04
N LEU A 145 -20.57 4.57 10.09
CA LEU A 145 -20.59 3.13 9.97
C LEU A 145 -20.35 2.71 8.51
N ILE A 146 -19.44 1.76 8.34
CA ILE A 146 -19.25 0.99 7.11
C ILE A 146 -19.48 -0.47 7.48
N GLU A 147 -20.36 -1.15 6.76
CA GLU A 147 -20.59 -2.59 6.92
C GLU A 147 -20.32 -3.30 5.59
N TRP A 148 -19.87 -4.55 5.64
CA TRP A 148 -19.58 -5.35 4.45
C TRP A 148 -19.82 -6.84 4.66
N VAL A 149 -19.94 -7.54 3.53
CA VAL A 149 -19.81 -8.99 3.42
C VAL A 149 -18.52 -9.27 2.67
N SER A 150 -17.68 -10.15 3.22
CA SER A 150 -16.43 -10.58 2.57
C SER A 150 -16.08 -12.00 3.01
N LEU A 151 -15.74 -12.86 2.04
CA LEU A 151 -15.35 -14.24 2.25
C LEU A 151 -13.98 -14.47 1.60
N THR A 152 -12.99 -14.97 2.32
CA THR A 152 -11.67 -15.21 1.72
C THR A 152 -11.25 -16.67 1.83
N THR A 153 -10.38 -17.10 0.92
CA THR A 153 -9.70 -18.41 0.98
C THR A 153 -8.17 -18.24 0.93
N VAL A 154 -7.57 -18.41 -0.26
CA VAL A 154 -6.12 -18.34 -0.52
C VAL A 154 -5.60 -16.91 -0.68
N HIS A 155 -6.51 -15.94 -0.69
CA HIS A 155 -6.25 -14.52 -0.91
C HIS A 155 -6.71 -13.67 0.28
N PHE A 156 -6.61 -12.37 0.11
CA PHE A 156 -7.01 -11.35 1.06
C PHE A 156 -7.93 -10.35 0.37
N ASP A 157 -8.75 -9.71 1.18
CA ASP A 157 -9.62 -8.59 0.83
C ASP A 157 -9.26 -7.37 1.66
N GLY A 158 -9.87 -6.22 1.37
CA GLY A 158 -9.71 -5.06 2.21
C GLY A 158 -10.48 -3.84 1.75
N ILE A 159 -10.31 -2.75 2.51
CA ILE A 159 -10.84 -1.43 2.18
C ILE A 159 -9.80 -0.35 2.42
N PHE A 160 -9.90 0.72 1.63
CA PHE A 160 -9.22 1.97 1.87
C PHE A 160 -10.24 3.06 2.19
N VAL A 161 -10.10 3.68 3.37
CA VAL A 161 -11.07 4.60 3.96
C VAL A 161 -10.39 5.92 4.32
N ASN A 162 -11.06 7.03 3.99
CA ASN A 162 -10.75 8.33 4.59
C ASN A 162 -11.65 8.59 5.79
N ILE A 163 -11.06 9.01 6.91
CA ILE A 163 -11.77 9.34 8.14
C ILE A 163 -11.62 10.83 8.41
N TYR A 164 -12.73 11.53 8.59
CA TYR A 164 -12.79 12.97 8.84
C TYR A 164 -13.38 13.24 10.22
N ILE A 165 -12.61 13.91 11.07
CA ILE A 165 -12.97 14.22 12.45
C ILE A 165 -13.16 15.73 12.56
N PRO A 166 -14.39 16.22 12.77
CA PRO A 166 -14.62 17.64 12.94
C PRO A 166 -13.92 18.16 14.20
N PRO A 167 -13.49 19.43 14.21
CA PRO A 167 -12.94 20.09 15.39
C PRO A 167 -13.95 20.08 16.54
N VAL A 168 -13.42 20.11 17.76
CA VAL A 168 -14.24 20.26 18.95
C VAL A 168 -14.58 21.74 19.08
N VAL A 169 -15.84 22.10 18.87
CA VAL A 169 -16.32 23.45 19.16
C VAL A 169 -16.56 23.55 20.67
N THR A 170 -15.54 23.94 21.42
CA THR A 170 -15.72 24.31 22.83
C THR A 170 -16.39 25.69 22.85
N ASP A 171 -17.69 25.76 23.11
CA ASP A 171 -18.28 27.00 23.58
C ASP A 171 -17.51 27.43 24.84
N ASP A 172 -17.02 28.67 24.89
CA ASP A 172 -16.08 29.25 25.87
C ASP A 172 -16.48 29.10 27.36
N SER A 173 -17.56 28.41 27.67
CA SER A 173 -18.19 28.35 28.99
C SER A 173 -18.07 27.01 29.73
N ALA A 174 -17.57 25.94 29.13
CA ALA A 174 -17.30 24.69 29.87
C ALA A 174 -16.16 23.86 29.27
N MET A 175 -15.08 23.68 30.03
CA MET A 175 -14.07 22.65 29.74
C MET A 175 -14.66 21.26 30.03
N ILE A 176 -15.50 20.76 29.14
CA ILE A 176 -15.88 19.35 29.16
C ILE A 176 -14.69 18.59 28.59
N ALA A 177 -14.08 17.72 29.41
CA ALA A 177 -13.09 16.77 28.91
C ALA A 177 -13.80 15.88 27.89
N GLU A 178 -13.47 16.05 26.62
CA GLU A 178 -14.09 15.28 25.56
C GLU A 178 -13.45 13.90 25.49
N GLU A 179 -14.28 12.87 25.34
CA GLU A 179 -13.81 11.51 25.12
C GLU A 179 -13.04 11.44 23.79
N PRO A 180 -11.91 10.72 23.73
CA PRO A 180 -11.14 10.57 22.52
C PRO A 180 -11.98 9.87 21.44
N VAL A 181 -11.88 10.35 20.21
CA VAL A 181 -12.54 9.69 19.07
C VAL A 181 -11.86 8.35 18.82
N THR A 182 -12.67 7.30 18.69
CA THR A 182 -12.24 5.92 18.48
C THR A 182 -12.70 5.42 17.12
N VAL A 183 -11.86 4.59 16.50
CA VAL A 183 -12.17 3.81 15.30
C VAL A 183 -12.18 2.34 15.70
N THR A 184 -13.29 1.66 15.51
CA THR A 184 -13.49 0.26 15.86
C THR A 184 -13.66 -0.57 14.59
N PHE A 185 -12.84 -1.60 14.46
CA PHE A 185 -12.95 -2.62 13.43
C PHE A 185 -13.47 -3.90 14.07
N GLU A 186 -14.51 -4.47 13.48
CA GLU A 186 -15.14 -5.71 13.96
C GLU A 186 -15.44 -6.64 12.80
N THR A 187 -14.94 -7.88 12.90
CA THR A 187 -15.29 -9.01 12.04
C THR A 187 -15.53 -10.22 12.95
N GLY A 188 -16.09 -11.31 12.42
CA GLY A 188 -16.24 -12.56 13.18
C GLY A 188 -14.98 -12.98 13.97
N PRO A 189 -13.78 -12.96 13.36
CA PRO A 189 -12.55 -13.38 14.05
C PRO A 189 -11.81 -12.31 14.89
N LEU A 190 -12.12 -11.01 14.74
CA LEU A 190 -11.30 -9.93 15.31
C LEU A 190 -12.14 -8.71 15.66
N MET A 191 -11.95 -8.18 16.87
CA MET A 191 -12.46 -6.88 17.28
C MET A 191 -11.31 -6.07 17.87
N VAL A 192 -11.04 -4.90 17.29
CA VAL A 192 -10.00 -3.98 17.76
C VAL A 192 -10.46 -2.53 17.65
N SER A 193 -10.03 -1.69 18.58
CA SER A 193 -10.30 -0.26 18.58
C SER A 193 -9.01 0.53 18.69
N PHE A 194 -8.92 1.62 17.94
CA PHE A 194 -7.81 2.57 17.98
C PHE A 194 -8.35 3.96 18.33
N SER A 195 -7.60 4.72 19.11
CA SER A 195 -7.86 6.15 19.26
C SER A 195 -7.27 6.92 18.06
N THR A 196 -7.85 8.07 17.74
CA THR A 196 -7.43 8.88 16.58
C THR A 196 -5.97 9.35 16.63
N ASP A 197 -5.37 9.47 17.81
CA ASP A 197 -3.93 9.76 18.00
C ASP A 197 -3.02 8.57 17.67
N GLN A 198 -3.54 7.35 17.63
CA GLN A 198 -2.81 6.15 17.22
C GLN A 198 -2.78 5.98 15.69
N LEU A 199 -3.81 6.46 14.98
CA LEU A 199 -3.92 6.30 13.53
C LEU A 199 -2.70 6.81 12.74
N PRO A 200 -2.09 7.97 13.06
CA PRO A 200 -0.92 8.47 12.33
C PRO A 200 0.28 7.53 12.35
N ALA A 201 0.41 6.70 13.40
CA ALA A 201 1.52 5.77 13.58
C ALA A 201 1.13 4.31 13.30
N LEU A 202 -0.14 4.03 12.97
CA LEU A 202 -0.68 2.68 12.86
C LEU A 202 0.00 1.90 11.73
N ASP A 203 0.66 0.80 12.11
CA ASP A 203 1.37 -0.13 11.23
C ASP A 203 1.48 -1.49 11.96
N THR A 204 0.35 -2.20 11.98
CA THR A 204 0.15 -3.39 12.83
C THR A 204 -0.49 -4.51 12.03
N VAL A 205 -0.10 -5.75 12.33
CA VAL A 205 -0.75 -6.97 11.82
C VAL A 205 -1.18 -7.83 12.99
N PHE A 206 -2.45 -8.23 12.98
CA PHE A 206 -3.03 -9.19 13.90
C PHE A 206 -3.14 -10.54 13.19
N TYR A 207 -2.35 -11.53 13.61
CA TYR A 207 -2.48 -12.89 13.11
C TYR A 207 -3.52 -13.65 13.94
N LEU A 208 -4.37 -14.42 13.25
CA LEU A 208 -5.30 -15.33 13.89
C LEU A 208 -4.58 -16.62 14.35
N GLU A 209 -5.30 -17.47 15.08
CA GLU A 209 -4.73 -18.69 15.69
C GLU A 209 -4.13 -19.68 14.67
N ASP A 210 -4.63 -19.67 13.43
CA ASP A 210 -4.12 -20.50 12.34
C ASP A 210 -2.80 -19.98 11.73
N SER A 211 -2.35 -18.77 12.09
CA SER A 211 -1.17 -18.05 11.61
C SER A 211 -1.14 -17.71 10.11
N VAL A 212 -2.16 -18.11 9.36
CA VAL A 212 -2.28 -17.82 7.93
C VAL A 212 -3.16 -16.60 7.72
N ASN A 213 -4.32 -16.59 8.38
CA ASN A 213 -5.24 -15.47 8.36
C ASN A 213 -4.71 -14.34 9.25
N ALA A 214 -4.82 -13.13 8.75
CA ALA A 214 -4.42 -11.94 9.47
C ALA A 214 -5.22 -10.72 9.06
N VAL A 215 -5.16 -9.68 9.90
CA VAL A 215 -5.65 -8.34 9.57
C VAL A 215 -4.50 -7.35 9.70
N ALA A 216 -4.18 -6.66 8.61
CA ALA A 216 -3.17 -5.61 8.55
C ALA A 216 -3.82 -4.23 8.54
N PHE A 217 -3.31 -3.33 9.37
CA PHE A 217 -3.76 -1.94 9.51
C PHE A 217 -2.62 -0.98 9.20
N HIS A 218 -2.87 -0.04 8.28
CA HIS A 218 -1.96 1.06 7.98
C HIS A 218 -2.70 2.38 8.01
N GLY A 219 -2.26 3.28 8.88
CA GLY A 219 -2.82 4.60 9.03
C GLY A 219 -1.79 5.70 8.81
N PHE A 220 -2.23 6.86 8.34
CA PHE A 220 -1.51 8.12 8.51
C PHE A 220 -2.49 9.29 8.55
N LYS A 221 -2.02 10.43 9.06
CA LYS A 221 -2.77 11.69 9.02
C LYS A 221 -2.61 12.35 7.64
N VAL A 222 -3.73 12.70 7.03
CA VAL A 222 -3.77 13.46 5.78
C VAL A 222 -3.70 14.93 6.15
N GLU A 223 -2.65 15.61 5.68
CA GLU A 223 -2.50 17.05 5.84
C GLU A 223 -3.05 17.74 4.56
N PRO A 224 -3.96 18.73 4.66
CA PRO A 224 -4.58 19.37 3.48
C PRO A 224 -3.59 20.01 2.50
N MET A 225 -2.46 20.50 3.01
CA MET A 225 -1.32 21.02 2.22
C MET A 225 -0.07 20.16 2.48
N GLY A 226 -0.30 18.86 2.70
CA GLY A 226 0.68 17.90 3.15
C GLY A 226 1.73 17.55 2.13
N CYS A 227 2.86 17.04 2.64
CA CYS A 227 3.79 16.29 1.82
C CYS A 227 3.09 15.10 1.16
N PRO A 228 3.37 14.84 -0.13
CA PRO A 228 2.95 13.59 -0.76
C PRO A 228 3.35 12.41 0.12
N ASN A 229 2.39 11.55 0.40
CA ASN A 229 2.54 10.34 1.19
C ASN A 229 1.66 9.25 0.60
N GLY A 230 1.79 8.03 1.13
CA GLY A 230 0.98 6.92 0.68
C GLY A 230 1.42 5.59 1.26
N PHE A 231 1.03 4.53 0.58
CA PHE A 231 1.30 3.14 0.97
C PHE A 231 2.19 2.46 -0.06
N LEU A 232 2.77 1.36 0.37
CA LEU A 232 3.38 0.38 -0.53
C LEU A 232 2.94 -1.01 -0.09
N ASP A 233 2.74 -1.91 -1.04
CA ASP A 233 2.52 -3.33 -0.79
C ASP A 233 3.08 -4.17 -1.92
N GLY A 234 3.26 -5.46 -1.67
CA GLY A 234 3.76 -6.37 -2.67
C GLY A 234 4.33 -7.64 -2.09
N ARG A 235 5.27 -8.21 -2.84
CA ARG A 235 5.87 -9.52 -2.61
C ARG A 235 7.31 -9.37 -2.16
N TRP A 236 7.71 -10.15 -1.16
CA TRP A 236 9.07 -10.17 -0.62
C TRP A 236 9.54 -11.62 -0.45
N GLY A 237 10.55 -12.04 -1.19
CA GLY A 237 11.00 -13.42 -1.18
C GLY A 237 12.31 -13.61 -1.93
N THR A 238 12.52 -14.82 -2.42
CA THR A 238 13.67 -15.16 -3.27
C THR A 238 13.18 -15.64 -4.63
N ASP A 239 13.91 -15.33 -5.67
CA ASP A 239 13.64 -15.86 -7.00
C ASP A 239 14.08 -17.34 -7.10
N THR A 240 14.02 -17.90 -8.32
CA THR A 240 14.43 -19.30 -8.58
C THR A 240 15.94 -19.53 -8.50
N THR A 241 16.75 -18.48 -8.41
CA THR A 241 18.21 -18.53 -8.22
C THR A 241 18.60 -18.39 -6.75
N GLY A 242 17.64 -18.07 -5.87
CA GLY A 242 17.85 -17.78 -4.46
C GLY A 242 18.24 -16.32 -4.19
N LEU A 243 18.20 -15.45 -5.20
CA LEU A 243 18.43 -14.02 -5.03
C LEU A 243 17.23 -13.38 -4.32
N GLY A 244 17.49 -12.56 -3.32
CA GLY A 244 16.44 -11.84 -2.61
C GLY A 244 15.82 -10.77 -3.49
N VAL A 245 14.53 -10.88 -3.77
CA VAL A 245 13.77 -9.97 -4.63
C VAL A 245 12.54 -9.42 -3.94
N PHE A 246 12.13 -8.22 -4.32
CA PHE A 246 10.83 -7.67 -3.99
C PHE A 246 10.22 -6.94 -5.18
N ASN A 247 8.90 -7.03 -5.31
CA ASN A 247 8.14 -6.27 -6.31
C ASN A 247 6.76 -5.91 -5.75
N GLY A 248 6.18 -4.82 -6.24
CA GLY A 248 4.93 -4.35 -5.67
C GLY A 248 4.44 -3.03 -6.21
N ARG A 249 3.50 -2.44 -5.48
CA ARG A 249 2.74 -1.26 -5.87
C ARG A 249 3.15 -0.06 -5.05
N TRP A 250 3.23 1.09 -5.70
CA TRP A 250 3.38 2.40 -5.08
C TRP A 250 2.02 3.09 -5.08
N ILE A 251 1.43 3.28 -3.90
CA ILE A 251 0.04 3.71 -3.75
C ILE A 251 0.04 5.13 -3.18
N ALA A 252 -0.67 6.06 -3.82
CA ALA A 252 -0.82 7.45 -3.40
C ALA A 252 -1.68 7.60 -2.14
N SER A 253 -1.70 8.81 -1.58
CA SER A 253 -2.41 9.14 -0.34
C SER A 253 -3.93 8.95 -0.41
N ASN A 254 -4.48 9.01 -1.62
CA ASN A 254 -5.89 8.76 -1.93
C ASN A 254 -6.19 7.29 -2.27
N GLY A 255 -5.21 6.39 -2.09
CA GLY A 255 -5.33 4.97 -2.39
C GLY A 255 -5.18 4.62 -3.87
N MET A 256 -5.01 5.60 -4.76
CA MET A 256 -4.78 5.30 -6.18
C MET A 256 -3.40 4.68 -6.39
N LEU A 257 -3.33 3.72 -7.30
CA LEU A 257 -2.04 3.24 -7.79
C LEU A 257 -1.32 4.39 -8.51
N ALA A 258 -0.12 4.72 -8.03
CA ALA A 258 0.76 5.73 -8.60
C ALA A 258 1.97 5.12 -9.33
N GLY A 259 2.19 3.82 -9.21
CA GLY A 259 3.15 3.08 -10.02
C GLY A 259 3.64 1.81 -9.34
N TYR A 260 4.83 1.35 -9.71
CA TYR A 260 5.36 0.05 -9.34
C TYR A 260 6.75 0.15 -8.74
N ILE A 261 7.06 -0.80 -7.87
CA ILE A 261 8.41 -0.97 -7.33
C ILE A 261 8.94 -2.35 -7.65
N HIS A 262 10.24 -2.40 -7.93
CA HIS A 262 11.01 -3.61 -8.12
C HIS A 262 12.40 -3.42 -7.53
N GLY A 263 12.96 -4.48 -6.96
CA GLY A 263 14.27 -4.40 -6.37
C GLY A 263 14.76 -5.70 -5.77
N GLU A 264 15.92 -5.59 -5.14
CA GLU A 264 16.67 -6.70 -4.55
C GLU A 264 16.97 -6.42 -3.08
N TRP A 265 17.12 -7.49 -2.31
CA TRP A 265 17.54 -7.44 -0.92
C TRP A 265 18.55 -8.53 -0.60
N GLY A 266 19.42 -8.26 0.37
CA GLY A 266 20.49 -9.19 0.71
C GLY A 266 21.44 -8.63 1.74
N GLN A 267 22.60 -9.29 1.87
CA GLN A 267 23.65 -8.88 2.81
C GLN A 267 24.88 -8.37 2.05
N ASP A 268 25.49 -7.31 2.57
CA ASP A 268 26.79 -6.84 2.08
C ASP A 268 27.95 -7.73 2.59
N SER A 269 29.18 -7.40 2.18
CA SER A 269 30.38 -8.14 2.63
C SER A 269 30.63 -8.09 4.14
N ALA A 270 30.01 -7.16 4.86
CA ALA A 270 30.09 -7.03 6.32
C ALA A 270 28.92 -7.76 7.02
N GLY A 271 28.01 -8.40 6.28
CA GLY A 271 26.82 -9.08 6.80
C GLY A 271 25.68 -8.14 7.17
N ALA A 272 25.76 -6.86 6.78
CA ALA A 272 24.67 -5.90 6.99
C ALA A 272 23.59 -6.07 5.92
N ASN A 273 22.34 -6.02 6.36
CA ASN A 273 21.14 -6.27 5.55
C ASN A 273 20.71 -4.98 4.81
N TYR A 274 20.64 -5.02 3.49
CA TYR A 274 20.22 -3.90 2.64
C TYR A 274 19.13 -4.29 1.64
N PHE A 275 18.41 -3.29 1.16
CA PHE A 275 17.61 -3.42 -0.06
C PHE A 275 17.88 -2.22 -0.98
N VAL A 276 17.76 -2.47 -2.27
CA VAL A 276 17.93 -1.51 -3.36
C VAL A 276 16.85 -1.75 -4.40
N GLY A 277 16.45 -0.73 -5.16
CA GLY A 277 15.44 -0.92 -6.20
C GLY A 277 15.11 0.35 -6.96
N LYS A 278 14.02 0.29 -7.71
CA LYS A 278 13.48 1.38 -8.54
C LYS A 278 11.98 1.52 -8.33
N TYR A 279 11.49 2.75 -8.42
CA TYR A 279 10.09 3.13 -8.52
C TYR A 279 9.84 3.77 -9.90
N ILE A 280 8.83 3.27 -10.60
CA ILE A 280 8.33 3.79 -11.89
C ILE A 280 6.85 4.13 -11.78
N ASP A 281 6.36 5.08 -12.57
CA ASP A 281 4.94 5.39 -12.66
C ASP A 281 4.14 4.25 -13.33
N ILE A 282 2.82 4.42 -13.48
CA ILE A 282 1.95 3.41 -14.11
C ILE A 282 2.27 3.16 -15.60
N ASN A 283 2.98 4.08 -16.26
CA ASN A 283 3.37 3.99 -17.66
C ASN A 283 4.81 3.48 -17.85
N GLY A 284 5.54 3.26 -16.74
CA GLY A 284 6.94 2.84 -16.74
C GLY A 284 7.95 3.99 -16.72
N GLN A 285 7.51 5.24 -16.55
CA GLN A 285 8.42 6.39 -16.42
C GLN A 285 9.16 6.34 -15.09
N PHE A 286 10.46 6.64 -15.11
CA PHE A 286 11.26 6.67 -13.88
C PHE A 286 10.77 7.74 -12.90
N GLU A 287 10.58 7.35 -11.64
CA GLU A 287 10.14 8.26 -10.56
C GLU A 287 11.12 8.29 -9.37
N GLY A 288 11.87 7.21 -9.13
CA GLY A 288 12.92 7.24 -8.12
C GLY A 288 13.73 5.95 -7.95
N LEU A 289 14.92 6.09 -7.37
CA LEU A 289 15.74 4.96 -6.89
C LEU A 289 15.44 4.69 -5.42
N LEU A 290 15.51 3.43 -4.98
CA LEU A 290 15.23 3.01 -3.61
C LEU A 290 16.52 2.48 -2.96
N LYS A 291 16.76 2.85 -1.70
CA LYS A 291 17.85 2.26 -0.90
C LYS A 291 17.53 2.29 0.58
N GLY A 292 17.76 1.19 1.28
CA GLY A 292 17.55 1.14 2.72
C GLY A 292 18.12 -0.12 3.37
N THR A 293 17.72 -0.32 4.63
CA THR A 293 18.09 -1.48 5.44
C THR A 293 16.86 -2.28 5.82
N TYR A 294 17.06 -3.55 6.12
CA TYR A 294 16.02 -4.39 6.72
C TYR A 294 16.57 -5.11 7.94
N ARG A 295 15.68 -5.41 8.89
CA ARG A 295 16.03 -6.18 10.08
C ARG A 295 15.00 -7.27 10.30
N TRP A 296 15.51 -8.49 10.47
CA TRP A 296 14.73 -9.58 11.06
C TRP A 296 14.30 -9.16 12.45
N MET A 297 13.01 -9.28 12.76
CA MET A 297 12.58 -9.08 14.14
C MET A 297 12.86 -10.37 14.92
N PRO A 298 13.72 -10.31 15.96
CA PRO A 298 13.94 -11.48 16.81
C PRO A 298 12.61 -11.92 17.41
N PHE A 299 12.45 -13.24 17.57
CA PHE A 299 11.25 -13.95 17.98
C PHE A 299 10.78 -13.62 19.41
N GLY A 300 10.45 -12.35 19.69
CA GLY A 300 10.10 -11.86 21.02
C GLY A 300 8.86 -10.98 20.99
N ASN A 301 7.77 -11.50 21.57
CA ASN A 301 6.58 -10.75 22.00
C ASN A 301 5.79 -9.98 20.93
N MET A 302 5.62 -10.54 19.73
CA MET A 302 4.40 -10.24 18.97
C MET A 302 3.23 -10.99 19.60
N ASN A 303 2.86 -10.61 20.84
CA ASN A 303 1.56 -10.79 21.50
C ASN A 303 1.70 -10.57 23.02
N GLY A 304 1.24 -9.42 23.50
CA GLY A 304 0.72 -9.27 24.86
C GLY A 304 -0.62 -10.02 25.05
N LEU A 305 -0.77 -11.21 24.46
CA LEU A 305 -1.93 -12.09 24.58
C LEU A 305 -1.44 -13.52 24.87
N GLN A 306 -2.07 -14.12 25.88
CA GLN A 306 -1.48 -14.96 26.93
C GLN A 306 -1.31 -16.47 26.65
N ASN A 307 -1.47 -17.01 25.44
CA ASN A 307 -1.74 -18.46 25.29
C ASN A 307 -0.65 -19.32 24.61
N GLY A 308 0.63 -19.05 24.87
CA GLY A 308 1.64 -20.12 24.99
C GLY A 308 1.95 -21.02 23.78
N ARG A 309 1.51 -20.69 22.55
CA ARG A 309 1.95 -21.36 21.31
C ARG A 309 2.00 -20.33 20.18
N VAL A 310 3.19 -20.03 19.66
CA VAL A 310 3.34 -19.18 18.47
C VAL A 310 4.08 -19.98 17.39
N PRO A 311 3.40 -20.43 16.32
CA PRO A 311 4.06 -20.99 15.15
C PRO A 311 4.94 -19.93 14.47
N CYS A 312 6.14 -20.38 14.12
CA CYS A 312 7.33 -19.61 13.77
C CYS A 312 7.32 -19.19 12.30
N HIS A 313 7.23 -17.91 11.92
CA HIS A 313 7.51 -17.52 10.52
C HIS A 313 8.23 -16.17 10.40
N GLY A 314 9.37 -16.19 9.71
CA GLY A 314 10.36 -15.12 9.59
C GLY A 314 9.82 -13.87 8.90
N GLY A 315 9.70 -12.80 9.67
CA GLY A 315 9.41 -11.47 9.15
C GLY A 315 10.31 -10.42 9.78
N GLY A 316 10.18 -9.20 9.29
CA GLY A 316 11.03 -8.10 9.69
C GLY A 316 10.41 -6.74 9.43
N LYS A 317 11.24 -5.72 9.66
CA LYS A 317 10.98 -4.33 9.33
C LYS A 317 11.97 -3.91 8.26
N PHE A 318 11.55 -3.04 7.35
CA PHE A 318 12.45 -2.33 6.46
C PHE A 318 12.29 -0.81 6.65
N TYR A 319 13.37 -0.09 6.39
CA TYR A 319 13.42 1.37 6.41
C TYR A 319 14.40 1.83 5.34
N GLY A 320 14.03 2.88 4.59
CA GLY A 320 14.91 3.43 3.58
C GLY A 320 14.46 4.78 3.08
N HIS A 321 15.18 5.22 2.06
CA HIS A 321 14.95 6.45 1.34
C HIS A 321 14.65 6.14 -0.12
N PHE A 322 13.97 7.08 -0.77
CA PHE A 322 13.89 7.12 -2.22
C PHE A 322 14.47 8.42 -2.76
N TYR A 323 15.05 8.34 -3.95
CA TYR A 323 15.98 9.33 -4.50
C TYR A 323 15.55 9.73 -5.91
N ASP A 324 15.81 10.98 -6.29
CA ASP A 324 15.62 11.45 -7.67
C ASP A 324 16.71 10.93 -8.63
N ALA A 325 16.66 11.36 -9.89
CA ALA A 325 17.62 10.96 -10.92
C ALA A 325 19.06 11.41 -10.62
N GLU A 326 19.20 12.55 -9.93
CA GLU A 326 20.47 13.10 -9.45
C GLU A 326 20.94 12.50 -8.12
N ARG A 327 20.23 11.49 -7.60
CA ARG A 327 20.53 10.76 -6.36
C ARG A 327 20.43 11.62 -5.11
N ASN A 328 19.62 12.67 -5.14
CA ASN A 328 19.23 13.39 -3.94
C ASN A 328 18.08 12.64 -3.26
N PRO A 329 18.12 12.46 -1.93
CA PRO A 329 17.03 11.82 -1.22
C PRO A 329 15.81 12.76 -1.21
N ILE A 330 14.69 12.29 -1.73
CA ILE A 330 13.44 13.06 -1.87
C ILE A 330 12.33 12.56 -0.93
N GLY A 331 12.56 11.47 -0.21
CA GLY A 331 11.66 10.99 0.83
C GLY A 331 12.12 9.73 1.53
N VAL A 332 11.25 9.21 2.40
CA VAL A 332 11.46 8.01 3.21
C VAL A 332 10.36 7.00 3.00
N LEU A 333 10.70 5.73 3.21
CA LEU A 333 9.77 4.62 3.22
C LEU A 333 10.09 3.67 4.37
N LYS A 334 9.07 3.03 4.92
CA LYS A 334 9.21 2.01 5.96
C LYS A 334 8.09 1.01 5.88
N GLY A 335 8.28 -0.14 6.50
CA GLY A 335 7.18 -1.08 6.68
C GLY A 335 7.63 -2.40 7.25
N ARG A 336 6.87 -3.45 6.94
CA ARG A 336 7.12 -4.81 7.38
C ARG A 336 7.08 -5.76 6.20
N PHE A 337 7.83 -6.84 6.35
CA PHE A 337 7.84 -7.91 5.37
C PHE A 337 7.79 -9.25 6.10
N ARG A 338 7.39 -10.30 5.39
CA ARG A 338 7.41 -11.66 5.92
C ARG A 338 7.65 -12.65 4.79
N LEU A 339 8.68 -13.47 4.92
CA LEU A 339 9.05 -14.52 3.97
C LEU A 339 8.00 -15.63 3.87
N PRO A 340 7.96 -16.42 2.78
CA PRO A 340 7.10 -17.60 2.70
C PRO A 340 7.39 -18.60 3.82
N LYS A 341 6.44 -19.50 4.09
CA LYS A 341 6.53 -20.45 5.22
C LYS A 341 7.67 -21.45 5.06
N ASP A 342 7.83 -21.99 3.87
CA ASP A 342 8.76 -23.08 3.60
C ASP A 342 10.11 -22.59 3.04
N ASN A 343 10.25 -21.28 2.80
CA ASN A 343 11.44 -20.65 2.19
C ASN A 343 11.99 -21.45 0.99
N THR A 344 11.06 -22.00 0.21
CA THR A 344 11.29 -22.71 -1.04
C THR A 344 11.56 -21.69 -2.13
N ASP A 345 12.55 -21.97 -2.97
CA ASP A 345 12.93 -21.08 -4.07
C ASP A 345 11.73 -20.78 -4.97
N GLY A 346 11.50 -19.50 -5.28
CA GLY A 346 10.36 -19.03 -6.07
C GLY A 346 9.09 -18.73 -5.27
N ASP A 347 9.01 -19.09 -3.98
CA ASP A 347 7.89 -18.64 -3.14
C ASP A 347 8.11 -17.21 -2.66
N MET A 348 7.09 -16.39 -2.87
CA MET A 348 7.11 -15.02 -2.43
C MET A 348 6.28 -14.85 -1.17
N GLY A 349 6.90 -14.21 -0.18
CA GLY A 349 6.18 -13.66 0.95
C GLY A 349 5.49 -12.36 0.57
N TYR A 350 5.23 -11.51 1.56
CA TYR A 350 4.65 -10.19 1.32
C TYR A 350 5.45 -9.10 2.01
N PHE A 351 5.25 -7.88 1.56
CA PHE A 351 5.55 -6.69 2.33
C PHE A 351 4.41 -5.68 2.24
N PHE A 352 4.35 -4.79 3.21
CA PHE A 352 3.52 -3.59 3.17
C PHE A 352 4.24 -2.49 3.93
N GLY A 353 3.88 -1.25 3.67
CA GLY A 353 4.51 -0.10 4.29
C GLY A 353 3.87 1.22 3.92
N ARG A 354 4.59 2.29 4.26
CA ARG A 354 4.24 3.68 3.99
C ARG A 354 5.43 4.41 3.40
N TRP A 355 5.15 5.46 2.64
CA TRP A 355 6.14 6.38 2.13
C TRP A 355 5.70 7.83 2.33
N LYS A 356 6.66 8.75 2.40
CA LYS A 356 6.42 10.19 2.36
C LYS A 356 7.58 10.94 1.70
N LYS A 357 7.27 11.98 0.92
CA LYS A 357 8.28 12.93 0.40
C LYS A 357 8.74 13.89 1.50
N PHE A 358 9.97 14.37 1.40
CA PHE A 358 10.46 15.48 2.22
C PHE A 358 9.86 16.80 1.74
N CYS A 359 9.35 17.62 2.66
CA CYS A 359 8.98 19.00 2.35
C CYS A 359 9.59 19.97 3.36
N SER A 360 10.00 21.13 2.86
CA SER A 360 10.65 22.18 3.62
C SER A 360 9.70 22.96 4.55
N SER A 361 8.38 22.79 4.42
CA SER A 361 7.38 23.67 5.02
C SER A 361 6.48 23.03 6.08
N VAL A 362 6.60 21.73 6.35
CA VAL A 362 5.70 21.01 7.27
C VAL A 362 6.44 20.73 8.57
N ALA A 363 5.87 21.15 9.71
CA ALA A 363 6.39 20.79 11.01
C ALA A 363 6.50 19.26 11.12
N THR A 364 7.57 18.76 11.74
CA THR A 364 7.78 17.33 11.93
C THR A 364 6.66 16.77 12.80
N VAL A 365 5.66 16.15 12.16
CA VAL A 365 4.66 15.32 12.84
C VAL A 365 5.31 13.99 13.13
N ASN A 366 5.20 13.51 14.37
CA ASN A 366 5.58 12.15 14.72
C ASN A 366 4.57 11.18 14.06
N ASP A 367 4.86 10.81 12.82
CA ASP A 367 4.14 9.79 12.05
C ASP A 367 4.83 8.40 12.16
N GLY A 368 5.80 8.32 13.08
CA GLY A 368 6.67 7.19 13.34
C GLY A 368 7.60 6.85 12.18
N MET A 369 7.72 7.71 11.14
CA MET A 369 8.60 7.49 9.98
C MET A 369 10.05 7.91 10.22
N GLU A 370 10.37 8.33 11.45
CA GLU A 370 11.72 8.59 11.90
C GLU A 370 12.54 7.29 11.98
N GLU A 371 13.83 7.39 11.67
CA GLU A 371 14.77 6.28 11.83
C GLU A 371 14.86 5.89 13.32
N GLN A 372 14.68 4.59 13.62
CA GLN A 372 14.64 4.03 14.99
C GLN A 372 15.90 3.28 15.36
#